data_AF-A0A022MII4-F1
#
_entry.id   AF-A0A022MII4-F1
#
_cell.length_a   1.000
_cell.length_b   1.000
_cell.length_c   1.000
_cell.angle_alpha   90.00
_cell.angle_beta   90.00
_cell.angle_gamma   90.00
#
_symmetry.space_group_name_H-M   'P 1'
#
loop_
_entity.id
_entity.type
_entity.pdbx_description
1 polymer ?
#
loop_
_entity_poly.entity_id
_entity_poly.type
_entity_poly.pdbx_seq_one_letter_code
_entity_poly.pdbx_strand_id
1 'polypeptide(L)'
;MTHSEGAPFLFGYMRVPDDMTDEEVQQKQDDMARYAEVEGFTMATVFHEFMNGGINVFAELAEAVQRAEARHVIVPSYRDLALTRPLQDAMALHLEQTAGAEIVSLDERS
;
A
#
# COMPACT_ATOMS: atom_id res chain seq x y z
N MET A 1 -2.59 -32.78 3.80
CA MET A 1 -1.49 -31.85 4.11
C MET A 1 -2.12 -30.48 4.25
N THR A 2 -2.54 -30.12 5.46
CA THR A 2 -3.00 -28.77 5.78
C THR A 2 -1.76 -27.90 5.88
N HIS A 3 -1.53 -27.06 4.87
CA HIS A 3 -0.54 -26.00 4.99
C HIS A 3 -0.92 -25.19 6.23
N SER A 4 -0.01 -25.09 7.20
CA SER A 4 -0.12 -24.04 8.20
C SER A 4 0.27 -22.76 7.47
N GLU A 5 -0.69 -22.17 6.76
CA GLU A 5 -0.45 -20.96 5.97
C GLU A 5 -0.16 -19.82 6.96
N GLY A 6 1.01 -19.18 6.81
CA GLY A 6 1.31 -17.96 7.54
C GLY A 6 0.28 -16.88 7.21
N ALA A 7 0.16 -15.88 8.10
CA ALA A 7 -0.73 -14.74 7.86
C ALA A 7 -0.44 -14.11 6.48
N PRO A 8 -1.48 -13.84 5.66
CA PRO A 8 -1.31 -13.31 4.31
C PRO A 8 -0.52 -12.01 4.31
N PHE A 9 0.27 -11.77 3.26
CA PHE A 9 1.05 -10.54 3.15
C PHE A 9 0.17 -9.33 2.82
N LEU A 10 0.51 -8.21 3.43
CA LEU A 10 -0.02 -6.89 3.11
C LEU A 10 1.16 -5.97 2.77
N PHE A 11 1.02 -5.21 1.69
CA PHE A 11 2.01 -4.20 1.29
C PHE A 11 1.44 -2.81 1.51
N GLY A 12 2.27 -1.88 1.95
CA GLY A 12 1.91 -0.47 2.10
C GLY A 12 2.38 0.37 0.93
N TYR A 13 1.66 1.44 0.63
CA TYR A 13 2.11 2.49 -0.29
C TYR A 13 1.75 3.86 0.23
N MET A 14 2.68 4.80 0.13
CA MET A 14 2.41 6.21 0.42
C MET A 14 3.29 7.14 -0.40
N ARG A 15 2.70 8.27 -0.80
CA ARG A 15 3.45 9.40 -1.30
C ARG A 15 4.02 10.21 -0.15
N VAL A 16 5.27 10.64 -0.30
CA VAL A 16 5.99 11.45 0.68
C VAL A 16 6.35 12.79 0.02
N PRO A 17 5.52 13.84 0.20
CA PRO A 17 5.85 15.17 -0.27
C PRO A 17 6.97 15.79 0.54
N ASP A 18 7.67 16.76 -0.05
CA ASP A 18 8.87 17.39 0.55
C ASP A 18 8.57 18.12 1.88
N ASP A 19 7.30 18.46 2.13
CA ASP A 19 6.84 19.11 3.37
C ASP A 19 6.39 18.13 4.46
N MET A 20 6.40 16.82 4.20
CA MET A 20 6.11 15.79 5.20
C MET A 20 7.34 15.53 6.07
N THR A 21 7.16 15.59 7.38
CA THR A 21 8.20 15.29 8.35
C THR A 21 8.45 13.79 8.49
N ASP A 22 9.65 13.41 8.93
CA ASP A 22 9.98 12.00 9.22
C ASP A 22 9.04 11.41 10.29
N GLU A 23 8.59 12.22 11.25
CA GLU A 23 7.62 11.80 12.27
C GLU A 23 6.25 11.46 11.66
N GLU A 24 5.77 12.26 10.71
CA GLU A 24 4.52 11.97 9.98
C GLU A 24 4.64 10.72 9.10
N VAL A 25 5.80 10.52 8.47
CA VAL A 25 6.09 9.31 7.69
C VAL A 25 6.11 8.07 8.59
N GLN A 26 6.75 8.15 9.76
CA GLN A 26 6.80 7.06 10.72
C GLN A 26 5.40 6.75 11.27
N GLN A 27 4.63 7.76 11.65
CA GLN A 27 3.29 7.59 12.18
C GLN A 27 2.37 6.85 11.20
N LYS A 28 2.40 7.23 9.92
CA LYS A 28 1.62 6.53 8.87
C LYS A 28 2.03 5.07 8.70
N GLN A 29 3.32 4.77 8.78
CA GLN A 29 3.82 3.39 8.73
C GLN A 29 3.36 2.57 9.94
N ASP A 30 3.44 3.15 11.14
CA ASP A 30 3.00 2.50 12.38
C ASP A 30 1.49 2.20 12.35
N ASP A 31 0.69 3.10 11.78
CA ASP A 31 -0.76 2.90 11.64
C ASP A 31 -1.10 1.78 10.64
N MET A 32 -0.38 1.70 9.52
CA MET A 32 -0.53 0.59 8.57
C MET A 32 -0.07 -0.75 9.18
N ALA A 33 1.03 -0.75 9.94
CA ALA A 33 1.53 -1.94 10.62
C ALA A 33 0.54 -2.43 11.69
N ARG A 34 -0.03 -1.51 12.48
CA ARG A 34 -1.07 -1.81 13.46
C ARG A 34 -2.31 -2.40 12.80
N TYR A 35 -2.73 -1.85 11.66
CA TYR A 35 -3.83 -2.42 10.89
C TYR A 35 -3.55 -3.86 10.47
N ALA A 36 -2.36 -4.11 9.91
CA ALA A 36 -1.98 -5.46 9.50
C ALA A 36 -2.07 -6.45 10.68
N GLU A 37 -1.52 -6.07 11.83
CA GLU A 37 -1.57 -6.91 13.05
C GLU A 37 -3.02 -7.20 13.49
N VAL A 38 -3.87 -6.17 13.57
CA VAL A 38 -5.26 -6.30 14.01
C VAL A 38 -6.08 -7.17 13.06
N GLU A 39 -5.89 -7.03 11.75
CA GLU A 39 -6.66 -7.75 10.72
C GLU A 39 -6.03 -9.11 10.35
N GLY A 40 -4.94 -9.51 11.00
CA GLY A 40 -4.30 -10.83 10.82
C GLY A 40 -3.46 -10.96 9.56
N PHE A 41 -2.89 -9.86 9.08
CA PHE A 41 -1.91 -9.81 7.99
C PHE A 41 -0.47 -9.74 8.51
N THR A 42 0.48 -10.14 7.66
CA THR A 42 1.90 -9.84 7.84
C THR A 42 2.26 -8.63 6.97
N MET A 43 2.63 -7.50 7.59
CA MET A 43 3.14 -6.33 6.84
C MET A 43 4.49 -6.67 6.21
N ALA A 44 4.56 -6.71 4.88
CA ALA A 44 5.76 -7.10 4.15
C ALA A 44 6.71 -5.91 3.95
N THR A 45 6.26 -4.87 3.26
CA THR A 45 7.04 -3.67 2.95
C THR A 45 6.10 -2.50 2.70
N VAL A 46 6.50 -1.31 3.12
CA VAL A 46 5.86 -0.04 2.75
C VAL A 46 6.72 0.62 1.68
N PHE A 47 6.11 0.95 0.54
CA PHE A 47 6.76 1.66 -0.56
C PHE A 47 6.52 3.16 -0.42
N HIS A 48 7.60 3.94 -0.49
CA HIS A 48 7.59 5.40 -0.37
C HIS A 48 7.87 6.04 -1.72
N GLU A 49 6.87 6.72 -2.27
CA GLU A 49 7.03 7.53 -3.49
C GLU A 49 7.30 8.99 -3.12
N PHE A 50 8.56 9.39 -3.17
CA PHE A 50 8.96 10.78 -2.97
C PHE A 50 8.63 11.61 -4.22
N MET A 51 8.22 12.87 -4.06
CA MET A 51 7.73 13.71 -5.17
C MET A 51 8.73 13.97 -6.32
N ASN A 52 10.03 13.74 -6.07
CA ASN A 52 11.10 13.77 -7.08
C ASN A 52 11.42 12.40 -7.70
N GLY A 53 10.78 11.34 -7.23
CA GLY A 53 10.87 9.97 -7.72
C GLY A 53 9.79 9.68 -8.76
N GLY A 54 10.22 9.19 -9.93
CA GLY A 54 9.31 8.90 -11.04
C GLY A 54 8.38 7.71 -10.77
N ILE A 55 7.45 7.52 -11.70
CA ILE A 55 6.42 6.47 -11.91
C ILE A 55 6.83 5.01 -11.55
N ASN A 56 8.10 4.74 -11.23
CA ASN A 56 8.64 3.41 -10.98
C ASN A 56 8.19 2.78 -9.65
N VAL A 57 8.02 3.55 -8.57
CA VAL A 57 7.77 2.98 -7.23
C VAL A 57 6.46 2.20 -7.19
N PHE A 58 5.39 2.74 -7.78
CA PHE A 58 4.11 2.04 -7.84
C PHE A 58 4.17 0.78 -8.72
N ALA A 59 4.95 0.80 -9.81
CA ALA A 59 5.15 -0.39 -10.63
C ALA A 59 5.94 -1.48 -9.89
N GLU A 60 7.00 -1.09 -9.17
CA GLU A 60 7.78 -2.00 -8.30
C GLU A 60 6.92 -2.62 -7.20
N LEU A 61 6.03 -1.84 -6.60
CA LEU A 61 5.01 -2.34 -5.68
C LEU A 61 4.12 -3.40 -6.36
N ALA A 62 3.54 -3.10 -7.53
CA ALA A 62 2.66 -4.04 -8.23
C ALA A 62 3.36 -5.37 -8.53
N GLU A 63 4.62 -5.34 -8.94
CA GLU A 63 5.42 -6.55 -9.12
C GLU A 63 5.68 -7.30 -7.81
N ALA A 64 5.98 -6.59 -6.72
CA ALA A 64 6.20 -7.20 -5.41
C ALA A 64 4.93 -7.89 -4.88
N VAL A 65 3.78 -7.23 -5.02
CA VAL A 65 2.46 -7.75 -4.65
C VAL A 65 2.13 -9.00 -5.48
N GLN A 66 2.34 -8.95 -6.80
CA GLN A 66 2.13 -10.10 -7.68
C GLN A 66 3.01 -11.30 -7.27
N ARG A 67 4.31 -11.09 -7.03
CA ARG A 67 5.24 -12.16 -6.64
C ARG A 67 4.90 -12.79 -5.29
N ALA A 68 4.36 -12.00 -4.37
CA ALA A 68 3.96 -12.45 -3.04
C ALA A 68 2.53 -13.01 -2.99
N GLU A 69 1.80 -12.98 -4.12
CA GLU A 69 0.37 -13.34 -4.20
C GLU A 69 -0.49 -12.59 -3.16
N ALA A 70 -0.08 -11.38 -2.81
CA ALA A 70 -0.81 -10.54 -1.87
C ALA A 70 -2.06 -9.98 -2.54
N ARG A 71 -3.19 -10.02 -1.83
CA ARG A 71 -4.50 -9.59 -2.38
C ARG A 71 -4.84 -8.14 -2.08
N HIS A 72 -4.08 -7.50 -1.19
CA HIS A 72 -4.37 -6.16 -0.72
C HIS A 72 -3.10 -5.32 -0.67
N VAL A 73 -3.27 -4.05 -1.02
CA VAL A 73 -2.31 -2.97 -0.76
C VAL A 73 -3.00 -1.95 0.12
N ILE A 74 -2.36 -1.58 1.24
CA ILE A 74 -2.88 -0.56 2.13
C ILE A 74 -2.24 0.79 1.85
N VAL A 75 -3.06 1.84 1.93
CA VAL A 75 -2.62 3.24 1.87
C VAL A 75 -3.17 3.99 3.09
N PRO A 76 -2.47 5.03 3.60
CA PRO A 76 -3.01 5.85 4.68
C PRO A 76 -4.33 6.51 4.28
N SER A 77 -4.40 7.08 3.08
CA SER A 77 -5.61 7.59 2.46
C SER A 77 -5.54 7.48 0.93
N TYR A 78 -6.67 7.58 0.23
CA TYR A 78 -6.65 7.72 -1.23
C TYR A 78 -5.92 8.98 -1.70
N ARG A 79 -5.80 10.02 -0.87
CA ARG A 79 -4.98 11.19 -1.21
C ARG A 79 -3.49 10.88 -1.17
N ASP A 80 -3.07 9.93 -0.33
CA ASP A 80 -1.72 9.39 -0.28
C ASP A 80 -1.43 8.43 -1.44
N LEU A 81 -2.47 7.85 -2.07
CA LEU A 81 -2.35 7.14 -3.33
C LEU A 81 -2.11 8.11 -4.50
N ALA A 82 -3.03 9.05 -4.71
CA ALA A 82 -2.97 10.04 -5.78
C ALA A 82 -3.83 11.28 -5.46
N LEU A 83 -3.49 12.44 -6.06
CA LEU A 83 -4.18 13.71 -5.77
C LEU A 83 -5.55 13.84 -6.43
N THR A 84 -5.83 13.07 -7.48
CA THR A 84 -7.07 13.19 -8.25
C THR A 84 -7.76 11.83 -8.34
N ARG A 85 -9.10 11.83 -8.25
CA ARG A 85 -9.91 10.60 -8.37
C ARG A 85 -9.62 9.81 -9.65
N PRO A 86 -9.54 10.42 -10.85
CA PRO A 86 -9.24 9.65 -12.06
C PRO A 86 -7.89 8.92 -12.01
N LEU A 87 -6.89 9.50 -11.35
CA LEU A 87 -5.59 8.83 -11.17
C LEU A 87 -5.65 7.74 -10.09
N GLN A 88 -6.40 7.95 -9.01
CA GLN A 88 -6.65 6.92 -8.00
C GLN A 88 -7.31 5.69 -8.65
N ASP A 89 -8.36 5.91 -9.44
CA ASP A 89 -9.10 4.85 -10.15
C ASP A 89 -8.17 4.11 -11.14
N ALA A 90 -7.35 4.84 -11.90
CA ALA A 90 -6.41 4.26 -12.84
C ALA A 90 -5.33 3.40 -12.14
N MET A 91 -4.81 3.86 -11.00
CA MET A 91 -3.82 3.12 -10.21
C MET A 91 -4.43 1.86 -9.57
N ALA A 92 -5.64 1.96 -9.02
CA ALA A 92 -6.36 0.81 -8.48
C ALA A 92 -6.63 -0.25 -9.55
N LEU A 93 -7.14 0.17 -10.71
CA LEU A 93 -7.37 -0.73 -11.85
C LEU A 93 -6.06 -1.36 -12.35
N HIS A 94 -4.97 -0.60 -12.40
CA HIS A 94 -3.67 -1.14 -12.82
C HIS A 94 -3.18 -2.22 -11.85
N LEU A 95 -3.31 -2.01 -10.54
CA LEU A 95 -2.94 -2.97 -9.52
C LEU A 95 -3.80 -4.24 -9.60
N GLU A 96 -5.12 -4.09 -9.77
CA GLU A 96 -6.06 -5.19 -9.94
C GLU A 96 -5.69 -6.03 -11.18
N GLN A 97 -5.43 -5.39 -12.32
CA GLN A 97 -5.11 -6.08 -13.57
C GLN A 97 -3.74 -6.75 -13.55
N THR A 98 -2.76 -6.16 -12.85
CA THR A 98 -1.38 -6.65 -12.85
C THR A 98 -1.18 -7.70 -11.78
N ALA A 99 -1.72 -7.50 -10.57
CA ALA A 99 -1.44 -8.34 -9.42
C ALA A 99 -2.68 -9.06 -8.85
N GLY A 100 -3.88 -8.76 -9.34
CA GLY A 100 -5.12 -9.27 -8.74
C GLY A 100 -5.37 -8.73 -7.33
N ALA A 101 -4.84 -7.55 -7.03
CA ALA A 101 -4.87 -6.95 -5.70
C ALA A 101 -5.69 -5.66 -5.66
N GLU A 102 -6.32 -5.43 -4.52
CA GLU A 102 -7.20 -4.28 -4.27
C GLU A 102 -6.52 -3.27 -3.34
N ILE A 103 -6.85 -1.99 -3.49
CA ILE A 103 -6.38 -0.93 -2.59
C ILE A 103 -7.34 -0.79 -1.41
N VAL A 104 -6.79 -0.73 -0.20
CA VAL A 104 -7.51 -0.47 1.05
C VAL A 104 -6.99 0.82 1.67
N SER A 105 -7.88 1.75 2.00
CA SER A 105 -7.54 3.01 2.66
C SER A 105 -7.81 2.92 4.16
N LEU A 106 -6.89 3.40 5.01
CA LEU A 106 -7.14 3.54 6.45
C LEU A 106 -8.20 4.60 6.76
N ASP A 107 -8.20 5.70 6.01
CA ASP A 107 -9.07 6.87 6.25
C ASP A 107 -10.57 6.61 5.98
N GLU A 108 -10.94 5.58 5.20
CA GLU A 108 -12.34 5.27 4.87
C GLU A 108 -13.05 4.43 5.96
N ARG A 109 -12.40 4.18 7.10
CA ARG A 109 -12.94 3.40 8.22
C ARG A 109 -13.16 4.22 9.51
N SER A 110 -13.52 5.50 9.37
CA SER A 110 -14.05 6.34 10.47
C SER A 110 -15.55 6.18 10.67
#